data_AF-A0A830D231-F1
#
_entry.id   AF-A0A830D231-F1
#
_cell.length_a   1.000
_cell.length_b   1.000
_cell.length_c   1.000
_cell.angle_alpha   90.00
_cell.angle_beta   90.00
_cell.angle_gamma   90.00
#
_symmetry.space_group_name_H-M   'P 1'
#
loop_
_entity.id
_entity.type
_entity.pdbx_description
1 polymer ?
#
loop_
_entity_poly.entity_id
_entity_poly.type
_entity_poly.pdbx_seq_one_letter_code
_entity_poly.pdbx_strand_id
1 'polypeptide(L)'
;MLSYKDPVAAAARRYKPVQSAVPGTTLGPIQIEAFLSGGNPNLLLDNMLADRIRSNGLIGLSIFWGGLVRIDITKVLPETRLTFYGPKALQLHLVPTEKANEFYQKEVGILLTPPTGKQKADSWTGLEVKRELQLKYHDIERPACDVAISGLGWISVEPFGQSLKSSEPSAVEDSGEIALVVHVPKPVEIFVRPSLPVGSAGAEWYQYRDLTEMEQEVRPKWYF
;
A
#
# COMPACT_ATOMS: atom_id res chain seq x y z
N MET A 1 -20.33 13.92 19.99
CA MET A 1 -18.95 14.13 20.48
C MET A 1 -18.03 14.00 19.26
N LEU A 2 -17.54 15.13 18.73
CA LEU A 2 -16.67 15.16 17.54
C LEU A 2 -15.31 14.57 17.92
N SER A 3 -14.99 13.38 17.42
CA SER A 3 -13.64 12.83 17.56
C SER A 3 -12.80 13.33 16.38
N TYR A 4 -11.79 14.14 16.70
CA TYR A 4 -10.86 14.80 15.78
C TYR A 4 -9.61 13.94 15.57
N LYS A 5 -9.78 12.67 15.19
CA LYS A 5 -8.61 11.78 15.03
C LYS A 5 -7.81 12.01 13.75
N ASP A 6 -8.41 12.59 12.70
CA ASP A 6 -7.69 12.88 11.46
C ASP A 6 -8.15 14.22 10.83
N PRO A 7 -7.26 15.23 10.71
CA PRO A 7 -7.57 16.50 10.05
C PRO A 7 -7.88 16.35 8.55
N VAL A 8 -7.33 15.32 7.88
CA VAL A 8 -7.61 15.02 6.46
C VAL A 8 -9.01 14.45 6.30
N ALA A 9 -9.42 13.50 7.16
CA ALA A 9 -10.79 12.99 7.20
C ALA A 9 -11.80 14.12 7.51
N ALA A 10 -11.49 14.98 8.49
CA ALA A 10 -12.31 16.12 8.86
C ALA A 10 -12.49 17.12 7.70
N ALA A 11 -11.42 17.37 6.92
CA ALA A 11 -11.46 18.26 5.76
C ALA A 11 -12.14 17.62 4.54
N ALA A 12 -12.08 16.29 4.38
CA ALA A 12 -12.53 15.60 3.17
C ALA A 12 -14.05 15.54 2.99
N ARG A 13 -14.86 15.93 3.99
CA ARG A 13 -16.35 15.81 3.98
C ARG A 13 -16.82 14.43 3.44
N ARG A 14 -16.08 13.36 3.74
CA ARG A 14 -16.40 12.01 3.26
C ARG A 14 -17.35 11.35 4.25
N TYR A 15 -18.60 11.21 3.84
CA TYR A 15 -19.63 10.49 4.59
C TYR A 15 -19.47 8.99 4.41
N LYS A 16 -19.99 8.21 5.35
CA LYS A 16 -20.07 6.74 5.21
C LYS A 16 -20.74 6.39 3.87
N PRO A 17 -20.23 5.38 3.13
CA PRO A 17 -20.91 4.84 1.96
C PRO A 17 -22.35 4.46 2.30
N VAL A 18 -23.27 4.69 1.36
CA VAL A 18 -24.71 4.50 1.55
C VAL A 18 -25.17 3.42 0.59
N GLN A 19 -26.00 2.52 1.08
CA GLN A 19 -26.69 1.53 0.27
C GLN A 19 -28.09 2.04 -0.07
N SER A 20 -28.51 1.93 -1.33
CA SER A 20 -29.88 2.25 -1.78
C SER A 20 -30.32 1.18 -2.77
N ALA A 21 -31.51 0.61 -2.56
CA ALA A 21 -32.15 -0.27 -3.53
C ALA A 21 -32.90 0.57 -4.55
N VAL A 22 -32.66 0.35 -5.85
CA VAL A 22 -33.44 0.98 -6.93
C VAL A 22 -34.64 0.08 -7.23
N PRO A 23 -35.88 0.50 -6.92
CA PRO A 23 -37.10 -0.26 -7.23
C PRO A 23 -37.18 -0.53 -8.74
N GLY A 24 -37.45 -1.78 -9.12
CA GLY A 24 -37.59 -2.20 -10.51
C GLY A 24 -36.30 -2.73 -11.17
N THR A 25 -35.17 -2.77 -10.47
CA THR A 25 -33.94 -3.41 -10.97
C THR A 25 -33.75 -4.78 -10.32
N THR A 26 -33.30 -5.78 -11.08
CA THR A 26 -32.88 -7.10 -10.58
C THR A 26 -31.48 -7.09 -9.95
N LEU A 27 -30.89 -5.91 -9.76
CA LEU A 27 -29.55 -5.74 -9.21
C LEU A 27 -29.61 -5.86 -7.68
N GLY A 28 -29.27 -7.04 -7.18
CA GLY A 28 -29.05 -7.27 -5.75
C GLY A 28 -27.75 -6.64 -5.26
N PRO A 29 -27.60 -6.46 -3.93
CA PRO A 29 -26.32 -6.04 -3.35
C PRO A 29 -25.24 -7.06 -3.67
N ILE A 30 -24.14 -6.60 -4.27
CA ILE A 30 -22.93 -7.41 -4.42
C ILE A 30 -22.16 -7.27 -3.11
N GLN A 31 -22.07 -8.35 -2.34
CA GLN A 31 -21.12 -8.42 -1.25
C GLN A 31 -19.72 -8.38 -1.84
N ILE A 32 -19.04 -7.25 -1.65
CA ILE A 32 -17.62 -7.15 -1.98
C ILE A 32 -16.87 -7.63 -0.74
N GLU A 33 -16.36 -8.86 -0.78
CA GLU A 33 -15.31 -9.30 0.14
C GLU A 33 -14.02 -8.55 -0.20
N ALA A 34 -13.95 -7.29 0.18
CA ALA A 34 -12.84 -6.42 -0.13
C ALA A 34 -11.65 -6.77 0.75
N PHE A 35 -10.53 -7.12 0.11
CA PHE A 35 -9.21 -7.26 0.74
C PHE A 35 -9.19 -8.28 1.90
N LEU A 36 -9.41 -9.55 1.58
CA LEU A 36 -9.05 -10.64 2.49
C LEU A 36 -7.54 -10.57 2.76
N SER A 37 -7.17 -9.97 3.90
CA SER A 37 -5.80 -9.96 4.41
C SER A 37 -5.38 -11.41 4.63
N GLY A 38 -4.45 -11.88 3.81
CA GLY A 38 -4.08 -13.29 3.75
C GLY A 38 -3.20 -13.55 2.53
N GLY A 39 -2.07 -12.86 2.46
CA GLY A 39 -0.97 -13.24 1.56
C GLY A 39 -0.43 -14.60 1.96
N ASN A 40 0.00 -15.40 0.98
CA ASN A 40 0.78 -16.59 1.27
C ASN A 40 2.15 -16.13 1.81
N PRO A 41 2.53 -16.45 3.06
CA PRO A 41 3.76 -15.98 3.68
C PRO A 41 5.01 -16.71 3.15
N ASN A 42 4.96 -17.35 1.97
CA ASN A 42 6.10 -18.00 1.34
C ASN A 42 7.09 -16.97 0.77
N LEU A 43 7.35 -15.90 1.52
CA LEU A 43 8.66 -15.25 1.48
C LEU A 43 9.62 -16.29 2.05
N LEU A 44 10.33 -17.01 1.18
CA LEU A 44 11.48 -17.82 1.59
C LEU A 44 12.57 -16.85 2.09
N LEU A 45 12.41 -16.42 3.34
CA LEU A 45 13.39 -15.64 4.07
C LEU A 45 14.45 -16.63 4.56
N ASP A 46 15.65 -16.53 4.01
CA ASP A 46 16.79 -17.16 4.67
C ASP A 46 17.08 -16.46 6.01
N ASN A 47 17.79 -17.16 6.89
CA ASN A 47 18.08 -16.64 8.23
C ASN A 47 18.86 -15.32 8.18
N MET A 48 19.74 -15.15 7.18
CA MET A 48 20.57 -13.95 7.04
C MET A 48 19.73 -12.71 6.70
N LEU A 49 18.74 -12.86 5.82
CA LEU A 49 17.82 -11.80 5.43
C LEU A 49 16.90 -11.43 6.61
N ALA A 50 16.44 -12.43 7.37
CA ALA A 50 15.65 -12.20 8.57
C ALA A 50 16.44 -11.44 9.66
N ASP A 51 17.72 -11.77 9.86
CA ASP A 51 18.61 -11.03 10.76
C ASP A 51 18.85 -9.59 10.28
N ARG A 52 19.01 -9.39 8.97
CA ARG A 52 19.14 -8.05 8.38
C ARG A 52 17.89 -7.20 8.60
N ILE A 53 16.71 -7.78 8.42
CA ILE A 53 15.43 -7.08 8.66
C ILE A 53 15.29 -6.71 10.14
N ARG A 54 15.71 -7.59 11.06
CA ARG A 54 15.69 -7.30 12.50
C ARG A 54 16.63 -6.16 12.91
N SER A 55 17.76 -6.00 12.22
CA SER A 55 18.80 -5.02 12.57
C SER A 55 18.61 -3.66 11.90
N ASN A 56 18.29 -3.64 10.60
CA ASN A 56 18.24 -2.43 9.77
C ASN A 56 16.87 -2.18 9.12
N GLY A 57 15.84 -2.95 9.49
CA GLY A 57 14.53 -2.87 8.85
C GLY A 57 14.61 -3.23 7.36
N LEU A 58 13.85 -2.50 6.54
CA LEU A 58 13.79 -2.76 5.10
C LEU A 58 14.90 -2.05 4.29
N ILE A 59 15.78 -1.28 4.93
CA ILE A 59 16.77 -0.46 4.23
C ILE A 59 17.77 -1.33 3.45
N GLY A 60 18.00 -0.98 2.19
CA GLY A 60 18.91 -1.69 1.29
C GLY A 60 18.35 -3.01 0.77
N LEU A 61 17.03 -3.22 0.88
CA LEU A 61 16.32 -4.34 0.26
C LEU A 61 15.54 -3.88 -0.96
N SER A 62 15.36 -4.80 -1.90
CA SER A 62 14.50 -4.67 -3.06
C SER A 62 13.37 -5.70 -2.97
N ILE A 63 12.14 -5.25 -3.21
CA ILE A 63 10.95 -6.11 -3.24
C ILE A 63 10.46 -6.21 -4.67
N PHE A 64 10.36 -7.43 -5.18
CA PHE A 64 9.70 -7.74 -6.43
C PHE A 64 8.26 -8.17 -6.18
N TRP A 65 7.33 -7.63 -6.95
CA TRP A 65 5.93 -8.06 -6.98
C TRP A 65 5.64 -8.73 -8.32
N GLY A 66 5.76 -10.06 -8.34
CA GLY A 66 5.96 -10.82 -9.57
C GLY A 66 7.19 -10.32 -10.34
N GLY A 67 7.14 -10.34 -11.67
CA GLY A 67 8.12 -9.68 -12.55
C GLY A 67 7.67 -8.31 -13.05
N LEU A 68 6.63 -7.72 -12.45
CA LEU A 68 5.99 -6.49 -12.93
C LEU A 68 6.43 -5.23 -12.19
N VAL A 69 6.85 -5.36 -10.95
CA VAL A 69 7.23 -4.21 -10.12
C VAL A 69 8.45 -4.58 -9.30
N ARG A 70 9.37 -3.63 -9.18
CA ARG A 70 10.45 -3.69 -8.20
C ARG A 70 10.47 -2.40 -7.38
N ILE A 71 10.66 -2.52 -6.08
CA ILE A 71 10.74 -1.39 -5.16
C ILE A 71 12.06 -1.49 -4.40
N ASP A 72 12.93 -0.50 -4.57
CA ASP A 72 14.18 -0.41 -3.82
C ASP A 72 13.97 0.53 -2.64
N ILE A 73 14.21 0.03 -1.43
CA ILE A 73 14.09 0.81 -0.21
C ILE A 73 15.44 1.42 0.14
N THR A 74 15.60 2.72 -0.05
CA THR A 74 16.86 3.43 0.22
C THR A 74 16.87 4.09 1.59
N LYS A 75 15.74 4.64 2.04
CA LYS A 75 15.61 5.25 3.37
C LYS A 75 14.20 5.08 3.90
N VAL A 76 14.06 4.49 5.08
CA VAL A 76 12.79 4.37 5.83
C VAL A 76 13.12 4.30 7.32
N LEU A 77 12.11 4.45 8.19
CA LEU A 77 12.30 4.11 9.60
C LEU A 77 12.52 2.59 9.74
N PRO A 78 13.32 2.11 10.71
CA PRO A 78 13.52 0.67 10.93
C PRO A 78 12.20 -0.08 11.14
N GLU A 79 11.29 0.56 11.87
CA GLU A 79 9.92 0.15 12.13
C GLU A 79 8.99 0.53 10.97
N THR A 80 9.32 0.19 9.72
CA THR A 80 8.44 0.46 8.56
C THR A 80 7.91 -0.84 7.99
N ARG A 81 6.60 -0.87 7.73
CA ARG A 81 5.92 -1.95 7.03
C ARG A 81 5.43 -1.48 5.67
N LEU A 82 5.56 -2.36 4.68
CA LEU A 82 4.99 -2.18 3.35
C LEU A 82 3.88 -3.20 3.16
N THR A 83 2.65 -2.73 2.96
CA THR A 83 1.48 -3.59 2.76
C THR A 83 1.02 -3.50 1.32
N PHE A 84 1.02 -4.64 0.62
CA PHE A 84 0.71 -4.73 -0.80
C PHE A 84 -0.77 -5.08 -1.00
N TYR A 85 -1.50 -4.20 -1.66
CA TYR A 85 -2.90 -4.37 -2.01
C TYR A 85 -3.03 -4.63 -3.51
N GLY A 86 -3.22 -5.89 -3.89
CA GLY A 86 -3.42 -6.30 -5.28
C GLY A 86 -3.69 -7.80 -5.41
N PRO A 87 -3.47 -8.40 -6.59
CA PRO A 87 -3.81 -9.80 -6.86
C PRO A 87 -3.07 -10.77 -5.94
N LYS A 88 -3.82 -11.60 -5.20
CA LYS A 88 -3.27 -12.62 -4.27
C LYS A 88 -2.36 -13.66 -4.95
N ALA A 89 -2.53 -13.85 -6.26
CA ALA A 89 -1.70 -14.77 -7.05
C ALA A 89 -0.26 -14.26 -7.27
N LEU A 90 -0.01 -12.96 -7.10
CA LEU A 90 1.31 -12.38 -7.31
C LEU A 90 2.16 -12.52 -6.06
N GLN A 91 3.27 -13.21 -6.20
CA GLN A 91 4.22 -13.45 -5.13
C GLN A 91 5.12 -12.23 -4.90
N LEU A 92 5.57 -12.09 -3.66
CA LEU A 92 6.56 -11.11 -3.27
C LEU A 92 7.91 -11.82 -3.11
N HIS A 93 8.96 -11.26 -3.71
CA HIS A 93 10.33 -11.74 -3.54
C HIS A 93 11.21 -10.62 -3.01
N LEU A 94 11.93 -10.91 -1.92
CA LEU A 94 12.78 -9.95 -1.25
C LEU A 94 14.24 -10.32 -1.52
N VAL A 95 15.04 -9.35 -1.98
CA VAL A 95 16.47 -9.55 -2.22
C VAL A 95 17.27 -8.33 -1.76
N PRO A 96 18.56 -8.47 -1.42
CA PRO A 96 19.45 -7.33 -1.25
C PRO A 96 19.54 -6.50 -2.54
N THR A 97 19.46 -5.16 -2.42
CA THR A 97 19.39 -4.25 -3.58
C THR A 97 20.59 -4.38 -4.51
N GLU A 98 21.76 -4.69 -3.96
CA GLU A 98 22.99 -4.94 -4.71
C GLU A 98 22.89 -6.15 -5.66
N LYS A 99 22.04 -7.15 -5.35
CA LYS A 99 21.82 -8.35 -6.16
C LYS A 99 20.57 -8.26 -7.03
N ALA A 100 19.75 -7.23 -6.86
CA ALA A 100 18.42 -7.15 -7.46
C ALA A 100 18.45 -7.10 -9.00
N ASN A 101 19.46 -6.48 -9.60
CA ASN A 101 19.62 -6.44 -11.06
C ASN A 101 19.90 -7.85 -11.63
N GLU A 102 20.88 -8.55 -11.07
CA GLU A 102 21.27 -9.90 -11.49
C GLU A 102 20.11 -10.88 -11.26
N PHE A 103 19.47 -10.81 -10.09
CA PHE A 103 18.31 -11.62 -9.75
C PHE A 103 17.17 -11.41 -10.74
N TYR A 104 16.83 -10.16 -11.09
CA TYR A 104 15.76 -9.90 -12.05
C TYR A 104 16.07 -10.46 -13.44
N GLN A 105 17.29 -10.27 -13.94
CA GLN A 105 17.71 -10.79 -15.25
C GLN A 105 17.62 -12.31 -15.33
N LYS A 106 17.99 -12.99 -14.24
CA LYS A 106 17.99 -14.46 -14.18
C LYS A 106 16.60 -15.04 -13.99
N GLU A 107 15.77 -14.41 -13.16
CA GLU A 107 14.55 -15.03 -12.63
C GLU A 107 13.25 -14.53 -13.29
N VAL A 108 13.30 -13.46 -14.11
CA VAL A 108 12.14 -12.98 -14.88
C VAL A 108 11.62 -14.07 -15.83
N GLY A 109 10.32 -14.34 -15.77
CA GLY A 109 9.72 -15.42 -16.56
C GLY A 109 9.86 -16.82 -15.97
N ILE A 110 10.64 -17.00 -14.89
CA ILE A 110 10.82 -18.26 -14.16
C ILE A 110 10.16 -18.17 -12.79
N LEU A 111 10.80 -17.49 -11.84
CA LEU A 111 10.28 -17.25 -10.50
C LEU A 111 9.48 -15.94 -10.46
N LEU A 112 10.04 -14.89 -11.07
CA LEU A 112 9.40 -13.58 -11.17
C LEU A 112 8.38 -13.60 -12.31
N THR A 113 7.19 -14.06 -11.97
CA THR A 113 6.06 -14.17 -12.88
C THR A 113 4.89 -13.33 -12.37
N PRO A 114 4.15 -12.67 -13.28
CA PRO A 114 4.33 -12.55 -14.72
C PRO A 114 5.46 -11.56 -15.10
N PRO A 115 5.99 -11.58 -16.34
CA PRO A 115 5.56 -12.36 -17.50
C PRO A 115 5.76 -13.88 -17.31
N THR A 116 5.00 -14.71 -18.03
CA THR A 116 5.11 -16.17 -17.96
C THR A 116 5.32 -16.74 -19.36
N GLY A 117 6.30 -17.64 -19.51
CA GLY A 117 6.63 -18.32 -20.76
C GLY A 117 7.72 -17.62 -21.57
N LYS A 118 8.64 -18.42 -22.15
CA LYS A 118 9.86 -17.94 -22.84
C LYS A 118 9.58 -16.85 -23.89
N GLN A 119 8.62 -17.05 -24.79
CA GLN A 119 8.31 -16.07 -25.84
C GLN A 119 7.89 -14.69 -25.29
N LYS A 120 7.13 -14.67 -24.19
CA LYS A 120 6.69 -13.40 -23.57
C LYS A 120 7.84 -12.74 -22.82
N ALA A 121 8.71 -13.53 -22.17
CA ALA A 121 9.91 -13.04 -21.53
C ALA A 121 10.91 -12.48 -22.56
N ASP A 122 11.06 -13.10 -23.73
CA ASP A 122 11.97 -12.63 -24.79
C ASP A 122 11.51 -11.29 -25.39
N SER A 123 10.19 -11.08 -25.48
CA SER A 123 9.60 -9.80 -25.90
C SER A 123 9.41 -8.79 -24.76
N TRP A 124 9.75 -9.16 -23.52
CA TRP A 124 9.52 -8.33 -22.36
C TRP A 124 10.57 -7.23 -22.28
N THR A 125 10.14 -5.98 -22.33
CA THR A 125 11.05 -4.83 -22.27
C THR A 125 11.57 -4.54 -20.86
N GLY A 126 11.03 -5.22 -19.84
CA GLY A 126 11.47 -5.10 -18.46
C GLY A 126 10.89 -3.90 -17.72
N LEU A 127 11.57 -3.50 -16.65
CA LEU A 127 11.17 -2.39 -15.79
C LEU A 127 11.94 -1.12 -16.15
N GLU A 128 11.63 -0.56 -17.32
CA GLU A 128 12.36 0.58 -17.90
C GLU A 128 12.11 1.90 -17.17
N VAL A 129 10.93 2.06 -16.56
CA VAL A 129 10.56 3.30 -15.88
C VAL A 129 11.01 3.22 -14.44
N LYS A 130 11.86 4.17 -14.04
CA LYS A 130 12.31 4.38 -12.67
C LYS A 130 11.65 5.66 -12.13
N ARG A 131 10.97 5.55 -11.00
CA ARG A 131 10.41 6.70 -10.26
C ARG A 131 11.02 6.76 -8.87
N GLU A 132 11.72 7.85 -8.59
CA GLU A 132 12.23 8.15 -7.26
C GLU A 132 11.17 8.90 -6.46
N LEU A 133 10.88 8.40 -5.26
CA LEU A 133 9.87 8.95 -4.35
C LEU A 133 10.59 9.39 -3.07
N GLN A 134 10.48 10.68 -2.76
CA GLN A 134 10.95 11.26 -1.51
C GLN A 134 9.74 11.82 -0.76
N LEU A 135 9.44 11.22 0.39
CA LEU A 135 8.26 11.50 1.20
C LEU A 135 8.68 11.61 2.68
N LYS A 136 7.73 11.98 3.54
CA LYS A 136 7.98 12.10 4.98
C LYS A 136 6.87 11.39 5.76
N TYR A 137 7.22 10.84 6.91
CA TYR A 137 6.23 10.43 7.90
C TYR A 137 5.67 11.69 8.57
N HIS A 138 4.40 11.99 8.34
CA HIS A 138 3.75 13.12 8.99
C HIS A 138 3.16 12.76 10.36
N ASP A 139 2.76 11.51 10.53
CA ASP A 139 2.06 11.01 11.70
C ASP A 139 2.35 9.51 11.84
N ILE A 140 2.74 9.08 13.03
CA ILE A 140 3.08 7.68 13.32
C ILE A 140 1.85 6.81 13.58
N GLU A 141 0.67 7.41 13.75
CA GLU A 141 -0.58 6.69 14.02
C GLU A 141 -1.33 6.30 12.75
N ARG A 142 -0.85 6.71 11.58
CA ARG A 142 -1.47 6.38 10.29
C ARG A 142 -0.45 6.10 9.19
N PRO A 143 -0.85 5.44 8.09
CA PRO A 143 0.04 5.23 6.96
C PRO A 143 0.46 6.55 6.32
N ALA A 144 1.75 6.67 5.98
CA ALA A 144 2.33 7.87 5.41
C ALA A 144 1.78 8.16 4.01
N CYS A 145 1.63 7.12 3.18
CA CYS A 145 1.08 7.24 1.82
C CYS A 145 0.71 5.88 1.21
N ASP A 146 -0.07 5.95 0.12
CA ASP A 146 -0.18 4.86 -0.86
C ASP A 146 0.67 5.18 -2.09
N VAL A 147 1.52 4.23 -2.48
CA VAL A 147 2.17 4.21 -3.79
C VAL A 147 1.31 3.39 -4.74
N ALA A 148 0.55 4.06 -5.61
CA ALA A 148 -0.37 3.43 -6.55
C ALA A 148 0.34 3.04 -7.86
N ILE A 149 0.05 1.84 -8.35
CA ILE A 149 0.59 1.27 -9.59
C ILE A 149 -0.59 0.91 -10.49
N SER A 150 -0.74 1.66 -11.57
CA SER A 150 -1.90 1.57 -12.46
C SER A 150 -2.07 0.16 -13.05
N GLY A 151 -3.28 -0.38 -12.93
CA GLY A 151 -3.63 -1.71 -13.44
C GLY A 151 -3.24 -2.89 -12.52
N LEU A 152 -2.55 -2.62 -11.41
CA LEU A 152 -2.12 -3.66 -10.46
C LEU A 152 -2.73 -3.49 -9.07
N GLY A 153 -2.52 -2.32 -8.45
CA GLY A 153 -2.84 -2.14 -7.04
C GLY A 153 -2.05 -0.99 -6.42
N TRP A 154 -1.82 -1.05 -5.11
CA TRP A 154 -0.98 -0.07 -4.41
C TRP A 154 -0.19 -0.70 -3.27
N ILE A 155 0.88 -0.02 -2.85
CA ILE A 155 1.63 -0.33 -1.63
C ILE A 155 1.35 0.76 -0.61
N SER A 156 0.82 0.39 0.54
CA SER A 156 0.70 1.28 1.70
C SER A 156 2.02 1.29 2.47
N VAL A 157 2.58 2.48 2.68
CA VAL A 157 3.79 2.69 3.49
C VAL A 157 3.38 3.16 4.87
N GLU A 158 3.61 2.33 5.89
CA GLU A 158 3.15 2.62 7.25
C GLU A 158 4.28 2.41 8.28
N PRO A 159 4.39 3.30 9.28
CA PRO A 159 5.19 3.00 10.46
C PRO A 159 4.53 1.85 11.25
N PHE A 160 5.35 0.96 11.81
CA PHE A 160 4.94 -0.23 12.53
C PHE A 160 5.79 -0.40 13.80
N GLY A 161 5.25 0.04 14.94
CA GLY A 161 5.85 -0.26 16.24
C GLY A 161 5.22 0.53 17.38
N GLN A 162 5.16 -0.09 18.56
CA GLN A 162 4.68 0.54 19.81
C GLN A 162 5.78 1.37 20.49
N SER A 163 7.05 1.17 20.13
CA SER A 163 8.19 1.86 20.76
C SER A 163 8.14 3.37 20.54
N LEU A 164 7.65 3.82 19.38
CA LEU A 164 7.44 5.24 19.07
C LEU A 164 6.30 5.89 19.89
N LYS A 165 5.47 5.10 20.60
CA LYS A 165 4.33 5.62 21.38
C LYS A 165 4.67 5.92 22.84
N SER A 166 5.86 5.54 23.32
CA SER A 166 6.26 5.69 24.73
C SER A 166 7.17 6.88 25.02
N SER A 167 7.67 7.59 24.00
CA SER A 167 8.45 8.82 24.19
C SER A 167 7.54 10.05 24.18
N GLU A 168 7.73 10.91 25.18
CA GLU A 168 6.92 12.12 25.41
C GLU A 168 6.74 13.01 24.16
N PRO A 169 5.65 13.80 24.08
CA PRO A 169 5.25 14.53 22.85
C PRO A 169 6.17 15.71 22.48
N SER A 170 7.32 15.88 23.13
CA SER A 170 8.12 17.11 23.06
C SER A 170 9.35 17.04 22.16
N ALA A 171 9.49 16.02 21.29
CA ALA A 171 10.65 15.90 20.41
C ALA A 171 10.35 15.36 19.00
N VAL A 172 9.13 15.55 18.47
CA VAL A 172 8.77 15.12 17.11
C VAL A 172 9.07 16.22 16.09
N GLU A 173 10.33 16.61 15.95
CA GLU A 173 10.77 17.54 14.88
C GLU A 173 11.52 16.85 13.74
N ASP A 174 11.81 15.54 13.83
CA ASP A 174 12.37 14.80 12.70
C ASP A 174 11.36 13.77 12.19
N SER A 175 10.37 14.28 11.44
CA SER A 175 9.51 13.50 10.56
C SER A 175 10.39 12.63 9.67
N GLY A 176 10.51 11.34 9.97
CA GLY A 176 11.42 10.44 9.25
C GLY A 176 11.25 10.56 7.73
N GLU A 177 12.35 10.48 7.00
CA GLU A 177 12.32 10.52 5.55
C GLU A 177 12.05 9.13 4.97
N ILE A 178 11.24 9.10 3.92
CA ILE A 178 10.96 7.92 3.11
C ILE A 178 11.59 8.18 1.74
N ALA A 179 12.55 7.35 1.36
CA ALA A 179 13.11 7.32 0.03
C ALA A 179 12.93 5.91 -0.54
N LEU A 180 12.16 5.83 -1.63
CA LEU A 180 11.87 4.62 -2.37
C LEU A 180 12.16 4.85 -3.84
N VAL A 181 12.62 3.82 -4.53
CA VAL A 181 12.72 3.81 -5.99
C VAL A 181 11.81 2.72 -6.53
N VAL A 182 10.84 3.11 -7.34
CA VAL A 182 9.87 2.18 -7.92
C VAL A 182 10.17 1.99 -9.40
N HIS A 183 10.33 0.74 -9.80
CA HIS A 183 10.60 0.31 -11.16
C HIS A 183 9.38 -0.41 -11.73
N VAL A 184 8.90 0.05 -12.89
CA VAL A 184 7.73 -0.52 -13.59
C VAL A 184 7.96 -0.55 -15.11
N PRO A 185 7.14 -1.29 -15.88
CA PRO A 185 7.15 -1.26 -17.33
C PRO A 185 6.78 0.12 -17.87
N LYS A 186 7.28 0.47 -19.05
CA LYS A 186 7.06 1.77 -19.69
C LYS A 186 5.61 2.29 -19.75
N PRO A 187 4.58 1.48 -20.06
CA PRO A 187 3.21 1.98 -20.13
C PRO A 187 2.54 2.13 -18.76
N VAL A 188 3.19 1.70 -17.67
CA VAL A 188 2.59 1.67 -16.33
C VAL A 188 2.89 2.97 -15.59
N GLU A 189 1.83 3.66 -15.18
CA GLU A 189 1.94 4.86 -14.37
C GLU A 189 2.10 4.51 -12.87
N ILE A 190 2.93 5.31 -12.19
CA ILE A 190 3.09 5.29 -10.73
C ILE A 190 2.78 6.68 -10.20
N PHE A 191 1.97 6.75 -9.15
CA PHE A 191 1.71 8.00 -8.45
C PHE A 191 1.51 7.77 -6.95
N VAL A 192 1.77 8.81 -6.17
CA VAL A 192 1.57 8.81 -4.71
C VAL A 192 0.24 9.48 -4.40
N ARG A 193 -0.52 8.91 -3.47
CA ARG A 193 -1.79 9.48 -3.00
C ARG A 193 -1.94 9.33 -1.48
N PRO A 194 -2.88 10.06 -0.86
CA PRO A 194 -3.28 9.78 0.52
C PRO A 194 -3.78 8.35 0.69
N SER A 195 -3.37 7.74 1.79
CA SER A 195 -3.67 6.34 2.11
C SER A 195 -5.18 6.09 2.19
N LEU A 196 -5.64 5.00 1.57
CA LEU A 196 -7.05 4.61 1.71
C LEU A 196 -7.29 3.92 3.07
N PRO A 197 -8.38 4.25 3.79
CA PRO A 197 -8.71 3.63 5.07
C PRO A 197 -9.36 2.26 4.85
N VAL A 198 -8.56 1.27 4.46
CA VAL A 198 -9.00 -0.10 4.18
C VAL A 198 -8.67 -1.04 5.34
N GLY A 199 -9.50 -2.08 5.50
CA GLY A 199 -9.32 -3.09 6.55
C GLY A 199 -9.57 -2.58 7.97
N SER A 200 -9.25 -3.42 8.96
CA SER A 200 -9.40 -3.09 10.39
C SER A 200 -8.49 -1.95 10.84
N ALA A 201 -7.25 -1.92 10.35
CA ALA A 201 -6.29 -0.85 10.67
C ALA A 201 -6.77 0.53 10.20
N GLY A 202 -7.49 0.60 9.06
CA GLY A 202 -8.08 1.84 8.56
C GLY A 202 -9.05 2.51 9.55
N ALA A 203 -9.80 1.71 10.32
CA ALA A 203 -10.77 2.22 11.29
C ALA A 203 -10.13 2.82 12.55
N GLU A 204 -8.86 2.54 12.83
CA GLU A 204 -8.16 3.04 14.02
C GLU A 204 -7.77 4.52 13.88
N TRP A 205 -7.40 4.93 12.66
CA TRP A 205 -6.91 6.28 12.36
C TRP A 205 -7.85 7.11 11.49
N TYR A 206 -8.74 6.49 10.71
CA TYR A 206 -9.70 7.21 9.87
C TYR A 206 -11.10 7.16 10.44
N GLN A 207 -11.70 8.33 10.65
CA GLN A 207 -13.09 8.44 11.09
C GLN A 207 -13.96 9.10 10.01
N TYR A 208 -14.98 8.37 9.58
CA TYR A 208 -16.05 8.96 8.77
C TYR A 208 -16.90 9.88 9.63
N ARG A 209 -17.20 11.07 9.11
CA ARG A 209 -18.16 11.97 9.74
C ARG A 209 -19.58 11.44 9.48
N ASP A 210 -20.37 11.32 10.54
CA ASP A 210 -21.79 11.07 10.42
C ASP A 210 -22.51 12.30 9.84
N LEU A 211 -23.61 12.06 9.12
CA LEU A 211 -24.42 13.14 8.54
C LEU A 211 -25.09 13.93 9.66
N THR A 212 -25.26 15.23 9.45
CA THR A 212 -26.18 16.01 10.28
C THR A 212 -27.63 15.67 9.93
N GLU A 213 -28.56 15.97 10.85
CA GLU A 213 -30.00 15.78 10.60
C GLU A 213 -30.46 16.52 9.34
N MET A 214 -30.01 17.76 9.13
CA MET A 214 -30.30 18.52 7.91
C MET A 214 -29.73 17.86 6.64
N GLU A 215 -28.48 17.40 6.68
CA GLU A 215 -27.86 16.70 5.54
C GLU A 215 -28.59 15.40 5.23
N GLN A 216 -29.14 14.72 6.23
CA GLN A 216 -29.92 13.50 6.10
C GLN A 216 -31.32 13.77 5.53
N GLU A 217 -31.93 14.90 5.86
CA GLU A 217 -33.24 15.31 5.34
C GLU A 217 -33.22 15.73 3.87
N VAL A 218 -32.14 16.37 3.41
CA VAL A 218 -31.98 16.82 2.01
C VAL A 218 -31.64 15.67 1.07
N ARG A 219 -31.33 14.48 1.60
CA ARG A 219 -31.08 13.31 0.76
C ARG A 219 -32.33 12.91 -0.03
N PRO A 220 -32.17 12.35 -1.23
CA PRO A 220 -33.26 11.73 -1.97
C PRO A 220 -33.98 10.71 -1.07
N LYS A 221 -35.18 11.06 -0.62
CA LYS A 221 -36.07 10.18 0.14
C LYS A 221 -36.85 9.35 -0.87
N TRP A 222 -36.72 8.04 -0.79
CA TRP A 222 -37.56 7.13 -1.55
C TRP A 222 -38.86 6.94 -0.78
N TYR A 223 -39.96 7.31 -1.42
CA TYR A 223 -41.30 6.99 -0.93
C TYR A 223 -41.71 5.69 -1.63
N PHE A 224 -41.98 4.65 -0.83
CA PHE A 224 -42.54 3.38 -1.31
C PHE A 224 -44.03 3.53 -1.63
#